data_AF-A0A6L2Q4B3-F1
#
_entry.id   AF-A0A6L2Q4B3-F1
#
_cell.length_a   1.000
_cell.length_b   1.000
_cell.length_c   1.000
_cell.angle_alpha   90.00
_cell.angle_beta   90.00
_cell.angle_gamma   90.00
#
_symmetry.space_group_name_H-M   'P 1'
#
loop_
_entity.id
_entity.type
_entity.pdbx_description
1 polymer ?
#
loop_
_entity_poly.entity_id
_entity_poly.type
_entity_poly.pdbx_seq_one_letter_code
_entity_poly.pdbx_strand_id
1 'polypeptide(L)'
;SYQLGNWTPAGDISWPTQSIYSRRNKLQWLVLKTGVTEYCKTVLVVTEYVLICQTWRPSVTQCVSPFRTGYYNSLDGPFGLNLRDASWNGVVGLLVRGDVHISNSAFIYNNPLLEVLGYLDPESNEHIYIRKPDSTQLVRRSFLTPFSSGVWVSLTGLPAHVMQQLCCCMREPAT
;
A
#
# COMPACT_ATOMS: atom_id res chain seq x y z
N SER A 1 32.78 -1.68 -30.45
CA SER A 1 31.99 -0.58 -31.06
C SER A 1 31.04 -1.18 -32.09
N TYR A 2 29.82 -0.64 -32.24
CA TYR A 2 28.83 -1.17 -33.20
C TYR A 2 28.52 -0.13 -34.27
N GLN A 3 28.52 -0.57 -35.54
CA GLN A 3 28.29 0.28 -36.71
C GLN A 3 26.76 0.43 -36.93
N LEU A 4 26.24 1.63 -36.68
CA LEU A 4 24.80 1.97 -36.78
C LEU A 4 24.36 2.32 -38.21
N GLY A 5 25.33 2.59 -39.09
CA GLY A 5 25.12 2.88 -40.50
C GLY A 5 26.48 3.08 -41.17
N ASN A 6 26.48 3.02 -42.50
CA ASN A 6 27.65 3.40 -43.30
C ASN A 6 27.41 4.80 -43.84
N TRP A 7 28.37 5.69 -43.59
CA TRP A 7 28.39 7.02 -44.17
C TRP A 7 29.25 7.00 -45.42
N THR A 8 28.68 7.42 -46.55
CA THR A 8 29.43 7.58 -47.80
C THR A 8 29.81 9.05 -48.01
N PRO A 9 30.96 9.36 -48.62
CA PRO A 9 31.39 10.75 -48.89
C PRO A 9 30.40 11.57 -49.73
N ALA A 10 29.50 10.90 -50.46
CA ALA A 10 28.44 11.52 -51.26
C ALA A 10 27.23 11.99 -50.41
N GLY A 11 27.25 11.77 -49.08
CA GLY A 11 26.21 12.21 -48.16
C GLY A 11 25.08 11.19 -47.91
N ASP A 12 25.12 10.02 -48.55
CA ASP A 12 24.10 9.00 -48.35
C ASP A 12 24.39 8.16 -47.10
N ILE A 13 23.39 8.12 -46.20
CA ILE A 13 23.37 7.27 -45.02
C ILE A 13 22.64 5.97 -45.40
N SER A 14 23.37 4.86 -45.42
CA SER A 14 22.75 3.54 -45.55
C SER A 14 22.38 3.00 -44.16
N TRP A 15 21.08 2.98 -43.89
CA TRP A 15 20.52 2.33 -42.71
C TRP A 15 20.39 0.83 -42.93
N PRO A 16 20.60 0.00 -41.90
CA PRO A 16 20.26 -1.41 -41.99
C PRO A 16 18.75 -1.59 -42.26
N THR A 17 18.38 -2.43 -43.22
CA THR A 17 16.99 -2.75 -43.57
C THR A 17 16.24 -3.58 -42.53
N GLN A 18 16.94 -4.11 -41.52
CA GLN A 18 16.32 -4.85 -40.42
C GLN A 18 15.81 -3.91 -39.34
N SER A 19 14.54 -4.07 -38.96
CA SER A 19 13.97 -3.35 -37.82
C SER A 19 14.70 -3.72 -36.51
N ILE A 20 14.71 -2.78 -35.56
CA ILE A 20 15.30 -2.98 -34.23
C ILE A 20 14.69 -4.21 -33.53
N TYR A 21 13.40 -4.45 -33.73
CA TYR A 21 12.65 -5.57 -33.16
C TYR A 21 12.99 -6.91 -33.83
N SER A 22 13.26 -6.91 -35.14
CA SER A 22 13.65 -8.11 -35.89
C SER A 22 15.05 -8.61 -35.51
N ARG A 23 15.90 -7.75 -34.92
CA ARG A 23 17.27 -8.09 -34.50
C ARG A 23 17.37 -8.88 -33.19
N ARG A 24 16.36 -8.83 -32.31
CA ARG A 24 16.31 -9.58 -31.05
C ARG A 24 15.12 -10.53 -31.02
N ASN A 25 15.11 -11.46 -31.98
CA ASN A 25 14.05 -12.42 -32.19
C ASN A 25 14.05 -13.61 -31.20
N LYS A 26 14.95 -13.65 -30.21
CA LYS A 26 14.98 -14.67 -29.16
C LYS A 26 15.32 -14.05 -27.81
N LEU A 27 14.30 -13.73 -27.02
CA LEU A 27 14.44 -13.40 -25.58
C LEU A 27 14.41 -14.66 -24.71
N GLN A 28 14.29 -15.84 -25.34
CA GLN A 28 14.43 -17.13 -24.68
C GLN A 28 15.78 -17.16 -23.96
N TRP A 29 15.75 -17.53 -22.68
CA TRP A 29 16.91 -17.57 -21.76
C TRP A 29 17.38 -16.24 -21.16
N LEU A 30 16.76 -15.10 -21.49
CA LEU A 30 17.04 -13.87 -20.77
C LEU A 30 16.49 -13.97 -19.34
N VAL A 31 17.31 -13.63 -18.33
CA VAL A 31 16.87 -13.52 -16.94
C VAL A 31 16.62 -12.04 -16.63
N LEU A 32 15.34 -11.69 -16.45
CA LEU A 32 14.95 -10.39 -15.94
C LEU A 32 15.18 -10.35 -14.44
N LYS A 33 16.31 -9.75 -14.04
CA LYS A 33 16.64 -9.54 -12.63
C LYS A 33 15.69 -8.50 -12.03
N THR A 34 14.93 -8.92 -11.03
CA THR A 34 13.90 -8.12 -10.38
C THR A 34 14.22 -7.97 -8.89
N GLY A 35 14.37 -6.73 -8.43
CA GLY A 35 14.55 -6.43 -7.01
C GLY A 35 13.22 -6.52 -6.26
N VAL A 36 13.20 -7.21 -5.12
CA VAL A 36 12.00 -7.37 -4.28
C VAL A 36 12.31 -7.12 -2.81
N THR A 37 11.32 -6.62 -2.08
CA THR A 37 11.35 -6.56 -0.62
C THR A 37 10.77 -7.85 -0.02
N GLU A 38 11.12 -8.17 1.23
CA GLU A 38 10.60 -9.36 1.92
C GLU A 38 9.07 -9.39 2.01
N TYR A 39 8.43 -8.23 2.14
CA TYR A 39 6.98 -8.11 2.14
C TYR A 39 6.36 -8.67 0.85
N CYS A 40 7.02 -8.50 -0.30
CA CYS A 40 6.57 -9.10 -1.56
C CYS A 40 6.78 -10.62 -1.62
N LYS A 41 7.71 -11.19 -0.84
CA LYS A 41 7.94 -12.65 -0.75
C LYS A 41 6.95 -13.34 0.19
N THR A 42 6.67 -12.78 1.37
CA THR A 42 5.70 -13.37 2.33
C THR A 42 4.29 -13.44 1.74
N VAL A 43 3.97 -12.45 0.92
CA VAL A 43 2.70 -12.31 0.20
C VAL A 43 2.55 -13.35 -0.93
N LEU A 44 3.63 -14.00 -1.40
CA LEU A 44 3.54 -15.14 -2.33
C LEU A 44 3.17 -16.47 -1.64
N VAL A 45 3.28 -16.56 -0.31
CA VAL A 45 3.07 -17.79 0.46
C VAL A 45 1.74 -17.80 1.21
N VAL A 46 1.14 -16.63 1.48
CA VAL A 46 -0.13 -16.53 2.21
C VAL A 46 -1.23 -16.05 1.26
N THR A 47 -2.07 -16.99 0.86
CA THR A 47 -3.39 -16.76 0.25
C THR A 47 -4.19 -15.73 1.07
N GLU A 48 -4.47 -14.56 0.49
CA GLU A 48 -5.80 -13.90 0.43
C GLU A 48 -5.74 -12.37 0.22
N TYR A 49 -4.57 -11.70 0.27
CA TYR A 49 -4.50 -10.26 -0.01
C TYR A 49 -3.23 -9.89 -0.81
N VAL A 50 -3.30 -9.96 -2.15
CA VAL A 50 -2.13 -9.75 -3.02
C VAL A 50 -2.51 -9.10 -4.35
N LEU A 51 -2.69 -7.78 -4.41
CA LEU A 51 -2.91 -7.14 -5.72
C LEU A 51 -1.61 -6.93 -6.52
N ILE A 52 -0.50 -6.56 -5.87
CA ILE A 52 0.69 -6.02 -6.56
C ILE A 52 1.63 -7.10 -7.13
N CYS A 53 1.80 -8.24 -6.45
CA CYS A 53 2.67 -9.31 -6.94
C CYS A 53 1.95 -10.30 -7.86
N GLN A 54 0.62 -10.40 -7.78
CA GLN A 54 -0.18 -11.28 -8.61
C GLN A 54 -0.44 -10.71 -10.00
N THR A 55 -0.45 -9.38 -10.21
CA THR A 55 -0.56 -8.78 -11.54
C THR A 55 0.74 -8.93 -12.35
N TRP A 56 1.91 -8.84 -11.72
CA TRP A 56 3.19 -8.95 -12.44
C TRP A 56 3.36 -10.27 -13.22
N ARG A 57 2.99 -11.42 -12.63
CA ARG A 57 3.15 -12.73 -13.27
C ARG A 57 2.33 -12.89 -14.56
N PRO A 58 0.99 -12.77 -14.58
CA PRO A 58 0.21 -12.94 -15.80
C PRO A 58 0.47 -11.82 -16.81
N SER A 59 0.60 -10.55 -16.38
CA SER A 59 0.75 -9.41 -17.31
C SER A 59 2.03 -9.50 -18.13
N VAL A 60 3.15 -9.81 -17.49
CA VAL A 60 4.46 -9.77 -18.15
C VAL A 60 4.80 -11.12 -18.81
N THR A 61 4.31 -12.23 -18.27
CA THR A 61 4.54 -13.57 -18.87
C THR A 61 3.63 -13.83 -20.08
N GLN A 62 2.44 -13.21 -20.16
CA GLN A 62 1.48 -13.44 -21.26
C GLN A 62 1.68 -12.47 -22.44
N CYS A 63 2.21 -11.26 -22.23
CA CYS A 63 2.37 -10.25 -23.30
C CYS A 63 3.76 -10.23 -23.95
N VAL A 64 4.81 -10.67 -23.27
CA VAL A 64 6.20 -10.49 -23.75
C VAL A 64 6.92 -11.81 -23.63
N SER A 65 7.30 -12.39 -24.78
CA SER A 65 8.20 -13.54 -25.02
C SER A 65 8.74 -14.29 -23.78
N PRO A 66 8.80 -15.64 -23.73
CA PRO A 66 9.18 -16.41 -22.54
C PRO A 66 10.61 -16.11 -22.02
N PHE A 67 10.75 -15.12 -21.16
CA PHE A 67 11.94 -14.82 -20.37
C PHE A 67 11.76 -15.37 -18.94
N ARG A 68 12.87 -15.64 -18.25
CA ARG A 68 12.84 -16.07 -16.84
C ARG A 68 12.96 -14.85 -15.94
N THR A 69 12.25 -14.82 -14.81
CA THR A 69 12.42 -13.75 -13.82
C THR A 69 13.24 -14.26 -12.66
N GLY A 70 14.33 -13.57 -12.32
CA GLY A 70 15.15 -13.83 -11.14
C GLY A 70 14.86 -12.79 -10.06
N TYR A 71 14.59 -13.21 -8.83
CA TYR A 71 14.24 -12.31 -7.73
C TYR A 71 15.42 -12.12 -6.78
N TYR A 72 15.74 -10.86 -6.47
CA TYR A 72 16.90 -10.47 -5.66
C TYR A 72 16.45 -9.58 -4.51
N ASN A 73 16.92 -9.89 -3.31
CA ASN A 73 16.76 -9.01 -2.15
C ASN A 73 18.01 -8.15 -2.01
N SER A 74 17.85 -6.95 -1.49
CA SER A 74 18.99 -6.20 -0.97
C SER A 74 19.40 -6.76 0.40
N LEU A 75 20.71 -6.68 0.69
CA LEU A 75 21.30 -7.01 1.99
C LEU A 75 21.41 -5.79 2.92
N ASP A 76 21.32 -4.58 2.35
CA ASP A 76 21.56 -3.30 3.00
C ASP A 76 20.28 -2.49 3.28
N GLY A 77 19.10 -3.09 3.08
CA GLY A 77 17.79 -2.55 3.46
C GLY A 77 16.63 -3.08 2.59
N PRO A 78 15.37 -2.84 2.97
CA PRO A 78 14.23 -3.28 2.15
C PRO A 78 14.01 -2.39 0.93
N PHE A 79 13.67 -1.10 1.12
CA PHE A 79 13.26 -0.24 0.01
C PHE A 79 14.44 0.54 -0.57
N GLY A 80 15.01 1.42 0.21
CA GLY A 80 16.13 2.26 -0.18
C GLY A 80 16.01 3.65 0.40
N LEU A 81 17.10 4.11 0.98
CA LEU A 81 17.30 5.40 1.59
C LEU A 81 18.50 6.04 0.91
N ASN A 82 18.41 7.35 0.71
CA ASN A 82 19.55 8.14 0.31
C ASN A 82 20.47 8.28 1.52
N LEU A 83 21.65 7.68 1.42
CA LEU A 83 22.69 7.71 2.42
C LEU A 83 23.41 9.06 2.39
N ARG A 84 24.17 9.37 3.44
CA ARG A 84 24.84 10.67 3.57
C ARG A 84 25.88 10.94 2.46
N ASP A 85 26.33 9.90 1.80
CA ASP A 85 27.28 9.92 0.69
C ASP A 85 26.60 10.03 -0.68
N ALA A 86 25.31 10.39 -0.72
CA ALA A 86 24.47 10.44 -1.91
C ALA A 86 24.29 9.08 -2.62
N SER A 87 24.67 7.97 -1.97
CA SER A 87 24.41 6.62 -2.46
C SER A 87 23.04 6.12 -2.00
N TRP A 88 22.52 5.10 -2.68
CA TRP A 88 21.26 4.47 -2.32
C TRP A 88 21.52 3.04 -1.84
N ASN A 89 20.90 2.68 -0.71
CA ASN A 89 20.83 1.29 -0.25
C ASN A 89 19.51 0.63 -0.70
N GLY A 90 19.26 -0.60 -0.25
CA GLY A 90 17.98 -1.26 -0.49
C GLY A 90 17.77 -1.68 -1.95
N VAL A 91 16.53 -1.94 -2.32
CA VAL A 91 16.15 -2.23 -3.71
C VAL A 91 16.42 -1.04 -4.64
N VAL A 92 16.25 0.21 -4.18
CA VAL A 92 16.64 1.41 -4.95
C VAL A 92 18.14 1.37 -5.26
N GLY A 93 18.98 1.03 -4.28
CA GLY A 93 20.41 0.85 -4.48
C GLY A 93 20.73 -0.20 -5.54
N LEU A 94 20.04 -1.35 -5.52
CA LEU A 94 20.20 -2.39 -6.54
C LEU A 94 19.84 -1.89 -7.94
N LEU A 95 18.81 -1.05 -8.07
CA LEU A 95 18.40 -0.45 -9.34
C LEU A 95 19.41 0.58 -9.84
N VAL A 96 19.83 1.50 -8.97
CA VAL A 96 20.80 2.56 -9.31
C VAL A 96 22.16 2.00 -9.71
N ARG A 97 22.60 0.91 -9.05
CA ARG A 97 23.84 0.21 -9.41
C ARG A 97 23.72 -0.69 -10.65
N GLY A 98 22.51 -0.97 -11.12
CA GLY A 98 22.26 -1.89 -12.23
C GLY A 98 22.40 -3.37 -11.86
N ASP A 99 22.39 -3.71 -10.57
CA ASP A 99 22.42 -5.10 -10.07
C ASP A 99 21.13 -5.85 -10.45
N VAL A 100 20.01 -5.11 -10.50
CA VAL A 100 18.71 -5.55 -10.98
C VAL A 100 18.19 -4.60 -12.06
N HIS A 101 17.33 -5.10 -12.96
CA HIS A 101 16.82 -4.30 -14.08
C HIS A 101 15.54 -3.54 -13.73
N ILE A 102 14.71 -4.14 -12.88
CA ILE A 102 13.39 -3.63 -12.51
C ILE A 102 13.05 -3.99 -11.06
N SER A 103 12.01 -3.37 -10.52
CA SER A 103 11.40 -3.82 -9.27
C SER A 103 9.89 -3.69 -9.37
N ASN A 104 9.18 -4.66 -8.78
CA ASN A 104 7.73 -4.66 -8.61
C ASN A 104 7.35 -4.39 -7.14
N SER A 105 8.24 -3.78 -6.37
CA SER A 105 7.96 -3.37 -4.99
C SER A 105 7.13 -2.10 -4.97
N ALA A 106 6.30 -1.93 -3.93
CA ALA A 106 5.53 -0.71 -3.73
C ALA A 106 6.47 0.44 -3.33
N PHE A 107 6.82 1.30 -4.28
CA PHE A 107 7.57 2.53 -4.03
C PHE A 107 6.61 3.72 -3.95
N ILE A 108 6.89 4.62 -3.01
CA ILE A 108 6.25 5.92 -2.96
C ILE A 108 6.82 6.79 -4.09
N TYR A 109 5.97 7.56 -4.73
CA TYR A 109 6.36 8.58 -5.68
C TYR A 109 6.83 9.82 -4.91
N ASN A 110 8.14 10.05 -4.87
CA ASN A 110 8.70 11.26 -4.28
C ASN A 110 9.82 11.82 -5.18
N ASN A 111 10.10 13.12 -5.04
CA ASN A 111 11.08 13.81 -5.89
C ASN A 111 12.47 13.14 -5.86
N PRO A 112 13.04 12.78 -4.69
CA PRO A 112 14.36 12.15 -4.65
C PRO A 112 14.45 10.85 -5.44
N LEU A 113 13.39 10.04 -5.48
CA LEU A 113 13.38 8.79 -6.24
C LEU A 113 13.13 9.02 -7.73
N LEU A 114 12.33 10.02 -8.10
CA LEU A 114 12.09 10.37 -9.52
C LEU A 114 13.35 10.88 -10.22
N GLU A 115 14.31 11.43 -9.49
CA GLU A 115 15.60 11.85 -10.04
C GLU A 115 16.50 10.66 -10.45
N VAL A 116 16.29 9.49 -9.83
CA VAL A 116 17.19 8.32 -10.00
C VAL A 116 16.50 7.11 -10.60
N LEU A 117 15.16 7.03 -10.56
CA LEU A 117 14.36 5.93 -11.07
C LEU A 117 13.30 6.40 -12.06
N GLY A 118 13.11 5.63 -13.13
CA GLY A 118 11.93 5.70 -13.98
C GLY A 118 10.80 4.85 -13.41
N TYR A 119 9.59 5.39 -13.43
CA TYR A 119 8.38 4.70 -12.98
C TYR A 119 7.49 4.36 -14.19
N LEU A 120 6.81 3.23 -14.10
CA LEU A 120 5.65 2.92 -14.94
C LEU A 120 4.41 3.58 -14.31
N ASP A 121 3.32 3.71 -15.06
CA ASP A 121 2.12 4.40 -14.59
C ASP A 121 1.67 3.92 -13.18
N PRO A 122 1.38 4.84 -12.24
CA PRO A 122 1.00 4.51 -10.87
C PRO A 122 -0.34 3.75 -10.82
N GLU A 123 -0.38 2.64 -10.08
CA GLU A 123 -1.59 1.80 -9.97
C GLU A 123 -2.40 2.06 -8.68
N SER A 124 -1.83 2.70 -7.65
CA SER A 124 -2.46 2.80 -6.32
C SER A 124 -2.74 4.24 -5.86
N ASN A 125 -3.93 4.46 -5.30
CA ASN A 125 -4.29 5.68 -4.57
C ASN A 125 -4.02 5.54 -3.06
N GLU A 126 -3.69 6.64 -2.40
CA GLU A 126 -3.50 6.68 -0.95
C GLU A 126 -4.86 6.69 -0.22
N HIS A 127 -4.96 5.94 0.88
CA HIS A 127 -6.16 5.88 1.72
C HIS A 127 -5.81 6.10 3.20
N ILE A 128 -6.59 6.96 3.87
CA ILE A 128 -6.47 7.19 5.31
C ILE A 128 -7.47 6.27 6.03
N TYR A 129 -6.96 5.43 6.93
CA TYR A 129 -7.79 4.56 7.77
C TYR A 129 -7.97 5.18 9.16
N ILE A 130 -9.19 5.60 9.48
CA ILE A 130 -9.55 6.11 10.80
C ILE A 130 -10.30 5.02 11.56
N ARG A 131 -9.81 4.64 12.74
CA ARG A 131 -10.49 3.69 13.63
C ARG A 131 -11.85 4.27 14.04
N LYS A 132 -12.94 3.54 13.79
CA LYS A 132 -14.25 3.91 14.34
C LYS A 132 -14.19 3.80 15.87
N PRO A 133 -14.59 4.85 16.62
CA PRO A 133 -14.67 4.74 18.07
C PRO A 133 -15.74 3.71 18.47
N ASP A 134 -15.48 2.97 19.55
CA ASP A 134 -16.42 1.99 20.09
C ASP A 134 -17.67 2.71 20.64
N SER A 135 -18.70 2.82 19.80
CA SER A 135 -19.90 3.62 20.07
C SER A 135 -20.75 3.12 21.25
N THR A 136 -20.57 1.87 21.65
CA THR A 136 -21.38 1.23 22.69
C THR A 136 -21.03 1.67 24.11
N GLN A 137 -19.77 2.05 24.38
CA GLN A 137 -19.35 2.51 25.71
C GLN A 137 -19.73 3.97 25.99
N LEU A 138 -19.67 4.82 24.95
CA LEU A 138 -20.01 6.24 25.05
C LEU A 138 -21.50 6.47 25.36
N VAL A 139 -22.39 5.65 24.82
CA VAL A 139 -23.84 5.86 24.96
C VAL A 139 -24.36 5.57 26.37
N ARG A 140 -23.90 4.49 27.03
CA ARG A 140 -24.45 4.08 28.34
C ARG A 140 -24.13 5.02 29.49
N ARG A 141 -22.91 5.55 29.55
CA ARG A 141 -22.54 6.51 30.60
C ARG A 141 -23.17 7.89 30.35
N SER A 142 -23.35 8.27 29.08
CA SER A 142 -23.89 9.58 28.70
C SER A 142 -25.33 9.85 29.15
N PHE A 143 -26.15 8.81 29.40
CA PHE A 143 -27.53 9.00 29.84
C PHE A 143 -27.65 9.40 31.32
N LEU A 144 -26.72 8.96 32.17
CA LEU A 144 -26.76 9.22 33.62
C LEU A 144 -25.83 10.36 34.04
N THR A 145 -24.89 10.76 33.17
CA THR A 145 -23.99 11.90 33.39
C THR A 145 -24.63 13.29 33.46
N PRO A 146 -25.76 13.62 32.80
CA PRO A 146 -26.23 15.01 32.80
C PRO A 146 -26.77 15.47 34.16
N PHE A 147 -27.07 14.55 35.08
CA PHE A 147 -27.62 14.87 36.39
C PHE A 147 -26.80 14.23 37.50
N SER A 148 -26.62 14.97 38.61
CA SER A 148 -25.96 14.44 39.80
C SER A 148 -26.82 13.37 40.47
N SER A 149 -26.19 12.50 41.27
CA SER A 149 -26.89 11.45 42.03
C SER A 149 -28.02 12.00 42.91
N GLY A 150 -27.86 13.22 43.45
CA GLY A 150 -28.90 13.89 44.23
C GLY A 150 -30.18 14.15 43.45
N VAL A 151 -30.08 14.58 42.18
CA VAL A 151 -31.25 14.85 41.32
C VAL A 151 -32.02 13.57 41.01
N TRP A 152 -31.31 12.47 40.73
CA TRP A 152 -31.94 11.17 40.51
C TRP A 152 -32.68 10.65 41.76
N VAL A 153 -32.10 10.87 42.95
CA VAL A 153 -32.74 10.54 44.23
C VAL A 153 -33.98 11.39 44.47
N SER A 154 -33.95 12.69 44.15
CA SER A 154 -35.13 13.56 44.26
C SER A 154 -36.23 13.15 43.28
N LEU A 155 -35.89 12.85 42.02
CA LEU A 155 -36.85 12.47 40.98
C LEU A 155 -37.58 11.16 41.31
N THR A 156 -36.91 10.22 41.96
CA THR A 156 -37.48 8.91 42.32
C THR A 156 -38.09 8.89 43.72
N GLY A 157 -37.52 9.62 44.67
CA GLY A 157 -37.97 9.68 46.06
C GLY A 157 -39.23 10.52 46.26
N LEU A 158 -39.36 11.65 45.56
CA LEU A 158 -40.54 12.54 45.72
C LEU A 158 -41.85 11.87 45.26
N PRO A 159 -41.93 11.20 44.09
CA PRO A 159 -43.15 10.51 43.68
C PRO A 159 -43.54 9.37 44.62
N ALA A 160 -42.55 8.63 45.14
CA ALA A 160 -42.80 7.54 46.09
C ALA A 160 -43.39 8.08 47.41
N HIS A 161 -42.88 9.21 47.91
CA HIS A 161 -43.39 9.84 49.12
C HIS A 161 -44.80 10.43 48.91
N VAL A 162 -45.06 11.05 47.75
CA VAL A 162 -46.39 11.57 47.39
C VAL A 162 -47.39 10.42 47.26
N MET A 163 -46.99 9.32 46.62
CA MET A 163 -47.83 8.12 46.49
C MET A 163 -48.13 7.50 47.86
N GLN A 164 -47.16 7.45 48.76
CA GLN A 164 -47.36 6.99 50.13
C GLN A 164 -48.35 7.87 50.91
N GLN A 165 -48.24 9.20 50.79
CA GLN A 165 -49.18 10.13 51.43
C GLN A 165 -50.59 10.01 50.86
N LEU A 166 -50.74 9.88 49.54
CA LEU A 166 -52.04 9.63 48.91
C LEU A 166 -52.66 8.31 49.38
N CYS A 167 -51.86 7.25 49.50
CA CYS A 167 -52.33 5.97 50.04
C CYS A 167 -52.74 6.06 51.52
N CYS A 168 -52.07 6.89 52.33
CA CYS A 168 -52.45 7.14 53.71
C CYS A 168 -53.74 7.98 53.82
N CYS A 169 -53.91 9.00 52.98
CA CYS A 169 -55.10 9.86 52.99
C CYS A 169 -56.36 9.15 52.49
N MET A 170 -56.24 8.19 51.57
CA MET A 170 -57.41 7.41 51.10
C MET A 170 -57.80 6.26 52.06
N ARG A 171 -57.07 6.07 53.17
CA ARG A 171 -57.38 5.08 54.21
C ARG A 171 -58.02 5.77 55.41
N GLU A 172 -59.13 6.49 55.19
CA GLU A 172 -60.05 6.81 56.29
C GLU A 172 -61.04 5.65 56.48
N PRO A 173 -61.30 5.22 57.73
CA PRO A 173 -62.24 4.14 57.99
C PRO A 173 -63.66 4.61 57.72
N ALA A 174 -64.35 3.90 56.82
CA ALA A 174 -65.80 3.97 56.73
C ALA A 174 -66.36 3.58 58.12
N THR A 175 -66.99 4.56 58.78
CA THR A 175 -67.80 4.35 59.98
C THR A 175 -69.21 4.00 59.59
#